data_AF-A0A395JFW1-F1
#
_entry.id   AF-A0A395JFW1-F1
#
_cell.length_a   1.000
_cell.length_b   1.000
_cell.length_c   1.000
_cell.angle_alpha   90.00
_cell.angle_beta   90.00
_cell.angle_gamma   90.00
#
_symmetry.space_group_name_H-M   'P 1'
#
loop_
_entity.id
_entity.type
_entity.pdbx_description
1 polymer ?
#
loop_
_entity_poly.entity_id
_entity_poly.type
_entity_poly.pdbx_seq_one_letter_code
_entity_poly.pdbx_strand_id
1 'polypeptide(L)'
;MDQNILLELEKIRDILTLILLLLGVLVVAKALNVIGNISSNWQLQRSDRIRNHSIDLHDQEKYSELIEYLAKKLNDYPNNPTAIYWMARSHLGKADYVSAKKYFLKLKDIEPSWEKDYVEPFMREIEEKH
;
A
#
# COMPACT_ATOMS: atom_id res chain seq x y z
N MET A 1 58.55 -17.55 -9.79
CA MET A 1 57.45 -17.53 -10.78
C MET A 1 56.12 -17.83 -10.11
N ASP A 2 56.11 -18.75 -9.13
CA ASP A 2 54.88 -19.21 -8.46
C ASP A 2 54.22 -18.18 -7.52
N GLN A 3 55.00 -17.32 -6.85
CA GLN A 3 54.43 -16.32 -5.93
C GLN A 3 53.58 -15.24 -6.64
N ASN A 4 53.97 -14.83 -7.85
CA ASN A 4 53.20 -13.87 -8.63
C ASN A 4 51.88 -14.50 -9.14
N ILE A 5 51.91 -15.78 -9.51
CA ILE A 5 50.73 -16.53 -9.94
C ILE A 5 49.76 -16.70 -8.76
N LEU A 6 50.26 -17.01 -7.56
CA LEU A 6 49.42 -17.12 -6.36
C LEU A 6 48.77 -15.79 -5.97
N LEU A 7 49.52 -14.68 -6.06
CA LEU A 7 49.00 -13.33 -5.79
C LEU A 7 47.93 -12.90 -6.81
N GLU A 8 48.12 -13.23 -8.09
CA GLU A 8 47.12 -12.97 -9.12
C GLU A 8 45.86 -13.80 -8.91
N LEU A 9 46.01 -15.06 -8.52
CA LEU A 9 44.87 -15.96 -8.23
C LEU A 9 44.05 -15.46 -7.03
N GLU A 10 44.72 -14.99 -5.98
CA GLU A 10 44.07 -14.42 -4.80
C GLU A 10 43.30 -13.14 -5.13
N LYS A 11 43.89 -12.23 -5.92
CA LYS A 11 43.18 -11.04 -6.41
C LYS A 11 41.95 -11.38 -7.24
N ILE A 12 42.05 -12.36 -8.13
CA ILE A 12 40.92 -12.81 -8.95
C ILE A 12 39.80 -13.39 -8.08
N ARG A 13 40.14 -14.19 -7.07
CA ARG A 13 39.17 -14.73 -6.10
C ARG A 13 38.43 -13.60 -5.37
N ASP A 14 39.15 -12.60 -4.90
CA ASP A 14 38.56 -11.50 -4.14
C ASP A 14 37.69 -10.58 -5.02
N ILE A 15 38.06 -10.39 -6.28
CA ILE A 15 37.21 -9.69 -7.26
C ILE A 15 35.93 -10.50 -7.55
N LEU A 16 36.05 -11.82 -7.70
CA LEU A 16 34.90 -12.70 -7.93
C LEU A 16 33.92 -12.70 -6.76
N THR A 17 34.41 -12.71 -5.51
CA THR A 17 33.54 -12.64 -4.33
C THR A 17 32.84 -11.28 -4.22
N LEU A 18 33.51 -10.19 -4.55
CA LEU A 18 32.91 -8.85 -4.59
C LEU A 18 31.80 -8.76 -5.64
N ILE A 19 32.03 -9.30 -6.85
CA ILE A 19 31.03 -9.34 -7.92
C ILE A 19 29.81 -10.16 -7.50
N LEU A 20 30.02 -11.32 -6.87
CA LEU A 20 28.93 -12.15 -6.34
C LEU A 20 28.08 -11.41 -5.29
N LEU A 21 28.72 -10.67 -4.39
CA LEU A 21 28.02 -9.85 -3.39
C LEU A 21 27.17 -8.76 -4.04
N LEU A 22 27.72 -8.02 -5.01
CA LEU A 22 27.00 -6.96 -5.72
C LEU A 22 25.81 -7.51 -6.51
N LEU A 23 25.97 -8.66 -7.17
CA LEU A 23 24.87 -9.33 -7.85
C LEU A 23 23.78 -9.78 -6.87
N GLY A 24 24.17 -10.30 -5.71
CA GLY A 24 23.25 -10.66 -4.63
C GLY A 24 22.39 -9.45 -4.20
N VAL A 25 23.02 -8.30 -3.96
CA VAL A 25 22.31 -7.06 -3.59
C VAL A 25 21.32 -6.62 -4.67
N LEU A 26 21.71 -6.68 -5.95
CA LEU A 26 20.84 -6.31 -7.07
C LEU A 26 19.62 -7.24 -7.21
N VAL A 27 19.82 -8.55 -7.02
CA VAL A 27 18.73 -9.53 -7.06
C VAL A 27 17.75 -9.28 -5.91
N VAL A 28 18.25 -9.03 -4.70
CA VAL A 28 17.42 -8.71 -3.53
C VAL A 28 16.64 -7.41 -3.76
N ALA A 29 17.28 -6.36 -4.27
CA ALA A 29 16.62 -5.09 -4.58
C ALA A 29 15.48 -5.25 -5.60
N LYS A 30 15.70 -6.05 -6.67
CA LYS A 30 14.64 -6.34 -7.64
C LYS A 30 13.53 -7.20 -7.05
N ALA A 31 13.84 -8.19 -6.22
CA ALA A 31 12.84 -9.02 -5.56
C ALA A 31 11.90 -8.17 -4.68
N LEU A 32 12.46 -7.21 -3.93
CA LEU A 32 11.68 -6.26 -3.11
C LEU A 32 10.76 -5.38 -3.98
N ASN A 33 11.27 -4.85 -5.09
CA ASN A 33 10.45 -4.06 -6.02
C ASN A 33 9.33 -4.89 -6.68
N VAL A 34 9.60 -6.16 -7.01
CA VAL A 34 8.60 -7.06 -7.59
C VAL A 34 7.52 -7.45 -6.58
N ILE A 35 7.87 -7.66 -5.31
CA ILE A 35 6.89 -7.90 -4.24
C ILE A 35 5.97 -6.70 -4.06
N GLY A 36 6.51 -5.48 -4.11
CA GLY A 36 5.73 -4.24 -4.09
C GLY A 36 4.78 -4.11 -5.29
N ASN A 37 5.20 -4.53 -6.48
CA ASN A 37 4.38 -4.48 -7.69
C ASN A 37 3.40 -5.67 -7.84
N ILE A 38 3.64 -6.81 -7.19
CA ILE A 38 2.73 -7.97 -7.24
C ILE A 38 1.55 -7.80 -6.28
N SER A 39 1.74 -7.13 -5.15
CA SER A 39 0.65 -6.88 -4.19
C SER A 39 -0.47 -6.01 -4.80
N SER A 40 -0.12 -5.03 -5.65
CA SER A 40 -1.09 -4.11 -6.27
C SER A 40 -2.03 -4.81 -7.26
N ASN A 41 -1.55 -5.82 -7.99
CA ASN A 41 -2.36 -6.54 -8.97
C ASN A 41 -3.39 -7.51 -8.35
N TRP A 42 -3.17 -7.97 -7.12
CA TRP A 42 -4.09 -8.89 -6.42
C TRP A 42 -5.26 -8.14 -5.76
N GLN A 43 -5.17 -6.82 -5.62
CA GLN A 43 -6.18 -5.96 -5.00
C GLN A 43 -7.24 -5.45 -5.97
N LEU A 44 -6.89 -5.31 -7.27
CA LEU A 44 -7.77 -4.72 -8.28
C LEU A 44 -8.97 -5.63 -8.62
N GLN A 45 -8.77 -6.94 -8.82
CA GLN A 45 -9.85 -7.87 -9.23
C GLN A 45 -10.93 -8.13 -8.16
N ARG A 46 -10.72 -7.76 -6.88
CA ARG A 46 -11.75 -7.89 -5.82
C ARG A 46 -12.42 -6.56 -5.45
N SER A 47 -11.88 -5.43 -5.91
CA SER A 47 -12.30 -4.10 -5.47
C SER A 47 -13.55 -3.58 -6.18
N ASP A 48 -13.85 -4.03 -7.40
CA ASP A 48 -14.96 -3.48 -8.19
C ASP A 48 -16.33 -3.65 -7.52
N ARG A 49 -16.58 -4.81 -6.90
CA ARG A 49 -17.84 -5.06 -6.18
C ARG A 49 -17.96 -4.22 -4.92
N ILE A 50 -16.87 -4.06 -4.17
CA ILE A 50 -16.84 -3.20 -2.98
C ILE A 50 -17.11 -1.77 -3.44
N ARG A 51 -16.36 -1.28 -4.43
CA ARG A 51 -16.49 0.07 -4.98
C ARG A 51 -17.92 0.37 -5.43
N ASN A 52 -18.51 -0.47 -6.28
CA ASN A 52 -19.84 -0.19 -6.83
C ASN A 52 -20.92 -0.19 -5.75
N HIS A 53 -20.87 -1.13 -4.80
CA HIS A 53 -21.82 -1.16 -3.70
C HIS A 53 -21.61 0.00 -2.72
N SER A 54 -20.35 0.39 -2.48
CA SER A 54 -20.03 1.54 -1.64
C SER A 54 -20.48 2.86 -2.25
N ILE A 55 -20.35 3.03 -3.56
CA ILE A 55 -20.90 4.20 -4.27
C ILE A 55 -22.41 4.26 -4.07
N ASP A 56 -23.13 3.17 -4.34
CA ASP A 56 -24.60 3.12 -4.21
C ASP A 56 -25.09 3.49 -2.80
N LEU A 57 -24.49 2.90 -1.76
CA LEU A 57 -24.85 3.22 -0.37
C LEU A 57 -24.42 4.64 0.03
N HIS A 58 -23.28 5.12 -0.45
CA HIS A 58 -22.81 6.47 -0.16
C HIS A 58 -23.72 7.53 -0.81
N ASP A 59 -24.13 7.32 -2.07
CA ASP A 59 -25.02 8.23 -2.81
C ASP A 59 -26.43 8.27 -2.20
N GLN A 60 -26.84 7.19 -1.54
CA GLN A 60 -28.08 7.13 -0.74
C GLN A 60 -27.90 7.66 0.70
N GLU A 61 -26.73 8.19 1.05
CA GLU A 61 -26.36 8.65 2.40
C GLU A 61 -26.51 7.58 3.50
N LYS A 62 -26.49 6.30 3.12
CA LYS A 62 -26.64 5.15 4.03
C LYS A 62 -25.31 4.80 4.71
N TYR A 63 -24.68 5.78 5.34
CA TYR A 63 -23.32 5.64 5.88
C TYR A 63 -23.20 4.56 6.96
N SER A 64 -24.21 4.37 7.81
CA SER A 64 -24.16 3.33 8.85
C SER A 64 -24.21 1.91 8.26
N GLU A 65 -25.04 1.68 7.25
CA GLU A 65 -25.11 0.41 6.52
C GLU A 65 -23.81 0.15 5.76
N LEU A 66 -23.27 1.19 5.13
CA LEU A 66 -21.98 1.12 4.43
C LEU A 66 -20.83 0.76 5.38
N ILE A 67 -20.76 1.37 6.57
CA ILE A 67 -19.77 1.05 7.59
C ILE A 67 -19.88 -0.42 8.01
N GLU A 68 -21.08 -0.95 8.24
CA GLU A 68 -21.26 -2.36 8.61
C GLU A 68 -20.82 -3.31 7.49
N TYR A 69 -21.20 -3.00 6.24
CA TYR A 69 -20.77 -3.75 5.07
C TYR A 69 -19.24 -3.78 4.95
N LEU A 70 -18.60 -2.61 5.07
CA LEU A 70 -17.15 -2.47 4.96
C LEU A 70 -16.43 -3.14 6.13
N ALA A 71 -16.97 -3.09 7.35
CA ALA A 71 -16.40 -3.77 8.50
C ALA A 71 -16.31 -5.29 8.27
N LYS A 72 -17.36 -5.89 7.69
CA LYS A 72 -17.33 -7.32 7.28
C LYS A 72 -16.23 -7.58 6.24
N LYS A 73 -16.10 -6.72 5.22
CA LYS A 73 -15.05 -6.86 4.20
C LYS A 73 -13.64 -6.70 4.76
N LEU A 74 -13.45 -5.79 5.72
CA LEU A 74 -12.17 -5.58 6.39
C LEU A 74 -11.85 -6.68 7.40
N ASN A 75 -12.84 -7.40 7.93
CA ASN A 75 -12.57 -8.60 8.73
C ASN A 75 -11.94 -9.70 7.86
N ASP A 76 -12.45 -9.90 6.65
CA ASP A 76 -11.90 -10.89 5.71
C ASP A 76 -10.58 -10.41 5.08
N TYR A 77 -10.47 -9.10 4.82
CA TYR A 77 -9.34 -8.47 4.14
C TYR A 77 -8.93 -7.15 4.84
N PRO A 78 -8.14 -7.22 5.93
CA PRO A 78 -7.84 -6.06 6.78
C PRO A 78 -7.15 -4.87 6.11
N ASN A 79 -6.48 -5.12 4.99
CA ASN A 79 -5.69 -4.12 4.25
C ASN A 79 -6.23 -3.88 2.83
N ASN A 80 -7.54 -4.04 2.61
CA ASN A 80 -8.14 -3.69 1.33
C ASN A 80 -8.25 -2.16 1.18
N PRO A 81 -7.52 -1.52 0.23
CA PRO A 81 -7.47 -0.06 0.12
C PRO A 81 -8.82 0.55 -0.25
N THR A 82 -9.57 -0.09 -1.16
CA THR A 82 -10.92 0.34 -1.55
C THR A 82 -11.86 0.37 -0.35
N ALA A 83 -11.89 -0.70 0.45
CA ALA A 83 -12.75 -0.76 1.62
C ALA A 83 -12.35 0.27 2.70
N ILE A 84 -11.05 0.49 2.90
CA ILE A 84 -10.54 1.50 3.84
C ILE A 84 -10.89 2.92 3.37
N TYR A 85 -10.74 3.20 2.06
CA TYR A 85 -11.12 4.48 1.47
C TYR A 85 -12.60 4.78 1.70
N TRP A 86 -13.49 3.83 1.38
CA TRP A 86 -14.92 4.02 1.57
C TRP A 86 -15.30 4.09 3.05
N MET A 87 -14.55 3.44 3.94
CA MET A 87 -14.76 3.54 5.39
C MET A 87 -14.44 4.98 5.86
N ALA A 88 -13.31 5.53 5.43
CA ALA A 88 -12.94 6.92 5.73
C ALA A 88 -14.00 7.91 5.22
N ARG A 89 -14.43 7.74 3.96
CA ARG A 89 -15.51 8.54 3.34
C ARG A 89 -16.84 8.45 4.09
N SER A 90 -17.20 7.28 4.57
CA SER A 90 -18.44 7.08 5.34
C SER A 90 -18.41 7.78 6.68
N HIS A 91 -17.28 7.73 7.39
CA HIS A 91 -17.09 8.49 8.62
C HIS A 91 -17.10 9.99 8.37
N LEU A 92 -16.48 10.45 7.28
CA LEU A 92 -16.53 11.86 6.87
C LEU A 92 -17.96 12.32 6.58
N GLY A 93 -18.76 11.52 5.87
CA GLY A 93 -20.18 11.78 5.62
C GLY A 93 -21.03 11.85 6.88
N LYS A 94 -20.61 11.17 7.97
CA LYS A 94 -21.22 11.25 9.30
C LYS A 94 -20.64 12.37 10.18
N ALA A 95 -19.76 13.22 9.65
CA ALA A 95 -19.00 14.22 10.39
C ALA A 95 -18.14 13.64 11.55
N ASP A 96 -17.81 12.35 11.49
CA ASP A 96 -16.87 11.71 12.41
C ASP A 96 -15.44 11.87 11.89
N TYR A 97 -14.91 13.08 12.06
CA TYR A 97 -13.61 13.48 11.55
C TYR A 97 -12.44 12.70 12.18
N VAL A 98 -12.57 12.29 13.44
CA VAL A 98 -11.52 11.52 14.14
C VAL A 98 -11.35 10.15 13.48
N SER A 99 -12.45 9.44 13.27
CA SER A 99 -12.40 8.14 12.60
C SER A 99 -12.02 8.29 11.13
N ALA A 100 -12.55 9.29 10.43
CA ALA A 100 -12.19 9.55 9.03
C ALA A 100 -10.67 9.74 8.86
N LYS A 101 -10.07 10.62 9.69
CA LYS A 101 -8.62 10.86 9.70
C LYS A 101 -7.82 9.59 9.97
N LYS A 102 -8.24 8.78 10.96
CA LYS A 102 -7.60 7.50 11.26
C LYS A 102 -7.57 6.56 10.05
N TYR A 103 -8.68 6.42 9.33
CA TYR A 103 -8.75 5.54 8.16
C TYR A 103 -7.99 6.11 6.94
N PHE A 104 -7.98 7.42 6.76
CA PHE A 104 -7.16 8.05 5.71
C PHE A 104 -5.66 7.89 5.95
N LEU A 105 -5.20 8.03 7.20
CA LEU A 105 -3.80 7.74 7.56
C LEU A 105 -3.47 6.28 7.30
N LYS A 106 -4.36 5.36 7.69
CA LYS A 106 -4.19 3.94 7.36
C LYS A 106 -4.11 3.71 5.85
N LEU A 107 -4.94 4.41 5.04
CA LEU A 107 -4.93 4.30 3.57
C LEU A 107 -3.58 4.75 3.00
N LYS A 108 -3.05 5.87 3.49
CA LYS A 108 -1.72 6.37 3.11
C LYS A 108 -0.62 5.34 3.39
N ASP A 109 -0.69 4.65 4.52
CA ASP A 109 0.32 3.65 4.88
C ASP A 109 0.27 2.39 3.98
N ILE A 110 -0.93 1.98 3.55
CA ILE A 110 -1.10 0.76 2.75
C ILE A 110 -0.99 0.99 1.24
N GLU A 111 -1.38 2.17 0.78
CA GLU A 111 -1.40 2.54 -0.63
C GLU A 111 -0.95 4.00 -0.79
N PRO A 112 0.36 4.27 -0.62
CA PRO A 112 0.90 5.62 -0.73
C PRO A 112 0.63 6.28 -2.08
N SER A 113 0.45 5.50 -3.15
CA SER A 113 0.16 6.03 -4.48
C SER A 113 -1.19 6.76 -4.56
N TRP A 114 -2.11 6.45 -3.63
CA TRP A 114 -3.43 7.08 -3.55
C TRP A 114 -3.42 8.36 -2.72
N GLU A 115 -2.31 8.72 -2.07
CA GLU A 115 -2.25 9.85 -1.14
C GLU A 115 -2.75 11.15 -1.79
N LYS A 116 -2.18 11.50 -2.94
CA LYS A 116 -2.45 12.77 -3.63
C LYS A 116 -3.92 12.92 -4.06
N ASP A 117 -4.50 11.87 -4.61
CA ASP A 117 -5.82 11.93 -5.25
C ASP A 117 -6.97 11.54 -4.30
N TYR A 118 -6.70 10.70 -3.28
CA TYR A 118 -7.74 10.09 -2.44
C TYR A 118 -7.58 10.34 -0.94
N VAL A 119 -6.46 10.93 -0.49
CA VAL A 119 -6.21 11.23 0.95
C VAL A 119 -6.11 12.73 1.18
N GLU A 120 -5.17 13.41 0.52
CA GLU A 120 -4.88 14.83 0.74
C GLU A 120 -6.09 15.77 0.62
N PRO A 121 -7.02 15.61 -0.36
CA PRO A 121 -8.18 16.49 -0.45
C PRO A 121 -9.08 16.41 0.78
N PHE A 122 -9.34 15.21 1.27
CA PHE A 122 -10.24 14.99 2.42
C PHE A 122 -9.55 15.29 3.75
N MET A 123 -8.23 15.07 3.84
CA MET A 123 -7.46 15.47 5.01
C MET A 123 -7.46 16.98 5.20
N ARG A 124 -7.30 17.74 4.11
CA ARG A 124 -7.45 19.21 4.14
C ARG A 124 -8.86 19.63 4.54
N GLU A 125 -9.90 19.00 3.97
CA GLU A 125 -11.29 19.28 4.36
C GLU A 125 -11.53 19.05 5.87
N ILE A 126 -10.97 17.97 6.44
CA ILE A 126 -11.06 17.68 7.87
C ILE A 126 -10.37 18.77 8.70
N GLU A 127 -9.19 19.22 8.27
CA GLU A 127 -8.41 20.26 8.95
C GLU A 127 -9.01 21.67 8.83
N GLU A 128 -9.78 21.95 7.78
CA GLU A 128 -10.50 23.22 7.64
C GLU A 128 -11.78 23.27 8.50
N LYS A 129 -12.37 22.12 8.79
CA LYS A 129 -13.64 22.00 9.54
C LYS A 129 -13.46 21.77 11.04
N HIS A 130 -12.23 21.62 11.53
CA HIS A 130 -11.90 21.30 12.91
C HIS A 130 -10.74 22.17 13.42
#